data_AF-A0A4T0ME72-F1
#
_entry.id   AF-A0A4T0ME72-F1
#
_cell.length_a   1.000
_cell.length_b   1.000
_cell.length_c   1.000
_cell.angle_alpha   90.00
_cell.angle_beta   90.00
_cell.angle_gamma   90.00
#
_symmetry.space_group_name_H-M   'P 1'
#
loop_
_entity.id
_entity.type
_entity.pdbx_description
1 polymer ?
#
loop_
_entity_poly.entity_id
_entity_poly.type
_entity_poly.pdbx_seq_one_letter_code
_entity_poly.pdbx_strand_id
1 'polypeptide(L)'
;MQTQIREVWADNLDAELDILRELVDRYPYVSMVNSIDDTEFPGVVARPIGNFKNSSDYHYQTLRCNVDLLKIIQLGITIADADGNMPEYPTWQFNFKFSLNDDMYAPDSIDLLTKSGINFKRLEANGIDIEEFGEKLVTSGFVLFDHVHWISFHSGYDFGYLLKVLTSLPLPSNENDFFDLLRIWFPCIFDIKYVMKINRLLKGGLQDIADELQVIISMFHYISRSDFY
;
A
#
# COMPACT_ATOMS: atom_id res chain seq x y z
N MET A 1 16.63 -16.27 -9.53
CA MET A 1 16.46 -15.25 -10.58
C MET A 1 16.16 -13.95 -9.86
N GLN A 2 16.87 -12.88 -10.17
CA GLN A 2 16.71 -11.60 -9.48
C GLN A 2 15.46 -10.94 -10.06
N THR A 3 14.33 -11.03 -9.36
CA THR A 3 13.06 -10.48 -9.84
C THR A 3 13.17 -8.95 -9.89
N GLN A 4 13.09 -8.36 -11.07
CA GLN A 4 13.37 -6.95 -11.24
C GLN A 4 12.11 -6.13 -10.92
N ILE A 5 12.18 -5.25 -9.91
CA ILE A 5 11.10 -4.32 -9.57
C ILE A 5 11.01 -3.23 -10.64
N ARG A 6 9.80 -2.98 -11.14
CA ARG A 6 9.49 -1.89 -12.08
C ARG A 6 9.26 -0.59 -11.32
N GLU A 7 10.20 0.33 -11.43
CA GLU A 7 10.09 1.67 -10.88
C GLU A 7 9.17 2.53 -11.75
N VAL A 8 8.07 3.01 -11.16
CA VAL A 8 7.10 3.88 -11.83
C VAL A 8 7.22 5.30 -11.29
N TRP A 9 7.35 6.25 -12.21
CA TRP A 9 7.49 7.69 -12.03
C TRP A 9 6.51 8.39 -12.98
N ALA A 10 6.43 9.72 -12.92
CA ALA A 10 5.47 10.47 -13.74
C ALA A 10 5.65 10.26 -15.26
N ASP A 11 6.87 10.02 -15.73
CA ASP A 11 7.19 9.89 -17.16
C ASP A 11 6.84 8.53 -17.76
N ASN A 12 6.74 7.48 -16.96
CA ASN A 12 6.39 6.12 -17.41
C ASN A 12 5.09 5.56 -16.82
N LEU A 13 4.33 6.36 -16.07
CA LEU A 13 3.08 5.94 -15.42
C LEU A 13 2.09 5.28 -16.39
N ASP A 14 1.83 5.92 -17.53
CA ASP A 14 0.89 5.40 -18.53
C ASP A 14 1.31 4.05 -19.09
N ALA A 15 2.58 3.95 -19.50
CA ALA A 15 3.11 2.73 -20.09
C ALA A 15 3.06 1.54 -19.11
N GLU A 16 3.38 1.77 -17.84
CA GLU A 16 3.36 0.71 -16.83
C GLU A 16 1.94 0.32 -16.41
N LEU A 17 1.00 1.27 -16.35
CA LEU A 17 -0.41 0.97 -16.08
C LEU A 17 -1.08 0.22 -17.24
N ASP A 18 -0.72 0.51 -18.49
CA ASP A 18 -1.21 -0.26 -19.64
C ASP A 18 -0.76 -1.72 -19.59
N ILE A 19 0.49 -1.98 -19.20
CA ILE A 19 0.98 -3.35 -18.97
C ILE A 19 0.19 -4.02 -17.84
N LEU A 20 -0.03 -3.32 -16.72
CA LEU A 20 -0.80 -3.84 -15.58
C LEU A 20 -2.24 -4.18 -15.97
N ARG A 21 -2.90 -3.33 -16.77
CA ARG A 21 -4.25 -3.55 -17.29
C ARG A 21 -4.35 -4.84 -18.13
N GLU A 22 -3.33 -5.16 -18.93
CA GLU A 22 -3.30 -6.40 -19.71
C GLU A 22 -2.99 -7.66 -18.87
N LEU A 23 -2.39 -7.47 -17.70
CA LEU A 23 -1.97 -8.57 -16.83
C LEU A 23 -3.00 -8.91 -15.77
N VAL A 24 -3.80 -7.95 -15.29
CA VAL A 24 -4.75 -8.16 -14.18
C VAL A 24 -5.78 -9.26 -14.48
N ASP A 25 -6.21 -9.40 -15.74
CA ASP A 25 -7.15 -10.46 -16.15
C ASP A 25 -6.53 -11.87 -16.03
N ARG A 26 -5.20 -11.99 -16.19
CA ARG A 26 -4.46 -13.26 -16.10
C ARG A 26 -3.90 -13.51 -14.71
N TYR A 27 -3.56 -12.45 -14.00
CA TYR A 27 -2.95 -12.46 -12.68
C TYR A 27 -3.79 -11.61 -11.71
N PRO A 28 -5.01 -12.08 -11.36
CA PRO A 28 -5.98 -11.27 -10.62
C PRO A 28 -5.70 -11.18 -9.11
N TYR A 29 -4.63 -11.79 -8.61
CA TYR A 29 -4.23 -11.69 -7.21
C TYR A 29 -3.22 -10.56 -7.07
N VAL A 30 -3.63 -9.52 -6.36
CA VAL A 30 -2.90 -8.26 -6.23
C VAL A 30 -2.44 -8.14 -4.79
N SER A 31 -1.16 -8.38 -4.54
CA SER A 31 -0.55 -8.13 -3.25
C SER A 31 -0.15 -6.66 -3.15
N MET A 32 -0.68 -5.98 -2.15
CA MET A 32 -0.22 -4.65 -1.78
C MET A 32 0.93 -4.79 -0.81
N VAL A 33 2.08 -4.23 -1.17
CA VAL A 33 3.27 -4.24 -0.33
C VAL A 33 3.77 -2.81 -0.16
N ASN A 34 3.77 -2.34 1.08
CA ASN A 34 4.55 -1.20 1.51
C ASN A 34 5.68 -1.78 2.37
N SER A 35 6.88 -2.01 1.81
CA SER A 35 7.96 -2.68 2.53
C SER A 35 8.92 -1.66 3.14
N ILE A 36 8.63 -1.34 4.40
CA ILE A 36 9.50 -1.54 5.56
C ILE A 36 8.65 -1.09 6.74
N ASP A 37 8.33 -2.04 7.63
CA ASP A 37 7.73 -1.79 8.94
C ASP A 37 6.65 -0.69 8.96
N ASP A 38 5.44 -0.96 8.45
CA ASP A 38 4.27 -0.08 8.61
C ASP A 38 4.46 1.42 8.20
N THR A 39 5.48 1.84 7.40
CA THR A 39 5.85 3.29 7.30
C THR A 39 6.36 3.84 5.95
N GLU A 40 5.76 3.48 4.79
CA GLU A 40 5.96 4.26 3.53
C GLU A 40 5.05 5.50 3.43
N PHE A 41 4.31 5.79 4.48
CA PHE A 41 3.66 7.07 4.71
C PHE A 41 4.40 7.80 5.84
N PRO A 42 4.32 9.13 5.93
CA PRO A 42 5.16 9.92 6.83
C PRO A 42 4.69 9.88 8.31
N GLY A 43 4.40 8.67 8.81
CA GLY A 43 4.17 8.34 10.21
C GLY A 43 2.81 8.74 10.77
N VAL A 44 2.78 8.90 12.09
CA VAL A 44 1.62 9.39 12.85
C VAL A 44 2.00 10.74 13.44
N VAL A 45 1.46 11.81 12.87
CA VAL A 45 1.70 13.20 13.31
C VAL A 45 0.65 13.70 14.29
N ALA A 46 -0.52 13.06 14.34
CA ALA A 46 -1.65 13.50 15.14
C ALA A 46 -2.31 12.35 15.91
N ARG A 47 -2.76 12.64 17.12
CA ARG A 47 -3.67 11.76 17.89
C ARG A 47 -5.00 12.47 18.07
N PRO A 48 -6.13 11.79 17.82
CA PRO A 48 -7.43 12.40 18.00
C PRO A 48 -7.68 12.69 19.48
N ILE A 49 -8.22 13.87 19.78
CA ILE A 49 -8.60 14.28 21.14
C ILE A 49 -10.11 14.14 21.27
N GLY A 50 -10.59 13.34 22.22
CA GLY A 50 -12.02 13.16 22.46
C GLY A 50 -12.38 11.92 23.26
N ASN A 51 -13.69 11.70 23.41
CA ASN A 51 -14.24 10.47 23.97
C ASN A 51 -14.50 9.47 22.85
N PHE A 52 -13.93 8.28 22.96
CA PHE A 52 -14.08 7.20 21.99
C PHE A 52 -14.98 6.10 22.53
N LYS A 53 -15.78 5.49 21.66
CA LYS A 53 -16.75 4.46 22.09
C LYS A 53 -16.05 3.18 22.55
N ASN A 54 -14.96 2.82 21.88
CA ASN A 54 -14.14 1.65 22.16
C ASN A 54 -12.73 1.80 21.55
N SER A 55 -11.89 0.78 21.73
CA SER A 55 -10.52 0.79 21.19
C SER A 55 -10.47 0.80 19.65
N SER A 56 -11.42 0.16 18.96
CA SER A 56 -11.48 0.13 17.48
C SER A 56 -11.74 1.53 16.93
N ASP A 57 -12.72 2.23 17.51
CA ASP A 57 -13.06 3.61 17.18
C ASP A 57 -11.84 4.53 17.38
N TYR A 58 -11.10 4.39 18.49
CA TYR A 58 -9.86 5.13 18.68
C TYR A 58 -8.80 4.87 17.59
N HIS A 59 -8.60 3.59 17.22
CA HIS A 59 -7.66 3.22 16.16
C HIS A 59 -8.10 3.78 14.80
N TYR A 60 -9.38 3.67 14.47
CA TYR A 60 -9.94 4.20 13.23
C TYR A 60 -9.80 5.73 13.17
N GLN A 61 -10.16 6.46 14.23
CA GLN A 61 -10.01 7.92 14.25
C GLN A 61 -8.54 8.36 14.15
N THR A 62 -7.61 7.55 14.70
CA THR A 62 -6.18 7.80 14.56
C THR A 62 -5.73 7.60 13.11
N LEU A 63 -6.14 6.51 12.47
CA LEU A 63 -5.89 6.27 11.05
C LEU A 63 -6.46 7.41 10.20
N ARG A 64 -7.75 7.73 10.36
CA ARG A 64 -8.46 8.76 9.61
C ARG A 64 -7.72 10.10 9.65
N CYS A 65 -7.39 10.54 10.87
CA CYS A 65 -6.73 11.83 11.07
C CYS A 65 -5.37 11.90 10.37
N ASN A 66 -4.57 10.83 10.40
CA ASN A 66 -3.24 10.84 9.80
C ASN A 66 -3.31 10.67 8.29
N VAL A 67 -4.15 9.76 7.78
CA VAL A 67 -4.34 9.57 6.34
C VAL A 67 -4.86 10.85 5.68
N ASP A 68 -5.79 11.56 6.31
CA ASP A 68 -6.30 12.82 5.75
C ASP A 68 -5.22 13.92 5.70
N LEU A 69 -4.34 13.99 6.71
CA LEU A 69 -3.29 15.00 6.82
C LEU A 69 -2.07 14.72 5.95
N LEU A 70 -1.71 13.45 5.77
CA LEU A 70 -0.45 13.05 5.17
C LEU A 70 -0.64 12.62 3.71
N LYS A 71 0.47 12.63 2.96
CA LYS A 71 0.54 12.11 1.59
C LYS A 71 1.30 10.79 1.60
N ILE A 72 0.82 9.86 0.78
CA ILE A 72 1.54 8.61 0.48
C ILE A 72 2.81 8.93 -0.32
N ILE A 73 3.90 8.21 -0.04
CA ILE A 73 5.20 8.44 -0.70
C ILE A 73 5.46 7.36 -1.75
N GLN A 74 5.18 6.11 -1.41
CA GLN A 74 5.32 4.97 -2.32
C GLN A 74 4.16 3.99 -2.17
N LEU A 75 3.94 3.19 -3.22
CA LEU A 75 3.02 2.07 -3.23
C LEU A 75 3.64 0.93 -4.03
N GLY A 76 3.80 -0.24 -3.41
CA GLY A 76 4.18 -1.46 -4.10
C GLY A 76 2.97 -2.32 -4.45
N ILE A 77 2.94 -2.82 -5.68
CA ILE A 77 1.95 -3.79 -6.15
C ILE A 77 2.69 -4.97 -6.77
N THR A 78 2.39 -6.17 -6.28
CA THR A 78 2.83 -7.44 -6.88
C THR A 78 1.61 -8.22 -7.38
N ILE A 79 1.67 -8.80 -8.58
CA ILE A 79 0.58 -9.59 -9.15
C ILE A 79 0.93 -11.06 -9.33
N ALA A 80 -0.05 -11.94 -9.13
CA ALA A 80 0.05 -13.38 -9.32
C ALA A 80 -1.29 -13.98 -9.78
N ASP A 81 -1.27 -15.23 -10.22
CA ASP A 81 -2.47 -16.02 -10.48
C ASP A 81 -2.91 -16.81 -9.23
N ALA A 82 -4.00 -17.56 -9.35
CA ALA A 82 -4.56 -18.34 -8.24
C ALA A 82 -3.64 -19.45 -7.72
N ASP A 83 -2.73 -19.94 -8.55
CA ASP A 83 -1.75 -20.97 -8.21
C ASP A 83 -0.43 -20.36 -7.69
N GLY A 84 -0.34 -19.02 -7.64
CA GLY A 84 0.84 -18.28 -7.22
C GLY A 84 1.90 -18.13 -8.32
N ASN A 85 1.58 -18.43 -9.59
CA ASN A 85 2.48 -18.13 -10.70
C ASN A 85 2.47 -16.63 -10.98
N MET A 86 3.66 -16.11 -11.31
CA MET A 86 3.90 -14.69 -11.52
C MET A 86 4.37 -14.44 -12.96
N PRO A 87 4.08 -13.26 -13.54
CA PRO A 87 4.73 -12.84 -14.79
C PRO A 87 6.23 -12.59 -14.57
N GLU A 88 6.98 -12.42 -15.67
CA GLU A 88 8.44 -12.22 -15.63
C GLU A 88 8.86 -11.01 -14.76
N TYR A 89 8.04 -9.96 -14.75
CA TYR A 89 8.20 -8.77 -13.94
C TYR A 89 6.91 -8.53 -13.16
N PRO A 90 6.76 -9.09 -11.95
CA PRO A 90 5.47 -9.10 -11.27
C PRO A 90 5.27 -7.96 -10.28
N THR A 91 6.30 -7.14 -10.04
CA THR A 91 6.26 -6.09 -9.02
C THR A 91 6.46 -4.71 -9.63
N TRP A 92 5.55 -3.81 -9.31
CA TRP A 92 5.60 -2.38 -9.61
C TRP A 92 5.73 -1.60 -8.31
N GLN A 93 6.52 -0.53 -8.37
CA GLN A 93 6.60 0.41 -7.28
C GLN A 93 6.37 1.83 -7.81
N PHE A 94 5.25 2.40 -7.38
CA PHE A 94 4.85 3.75 -7.71
C PHE A 94 5.53 4.72 -6.75
N ASN A 95 6.19 5.73 -7.31
CA ASN A 95 6.88 6.77 -6.57
C ASN A 95 6.10 8.08 -6.70
N PHE A 96 5.45 8.52 -5.62
CA PHE A 96 4.57 9.69 -5.65
C PHE A 96 5.31 10.99 -5.37
N LYS A 97 4.75 12.09 -5.89
CA LYS A 97 5.30 13.42 -5.67
C LYS A 97 5.18 13.81 -4.20
N PHE A 98 6.33 14.17 -3.62
CA PHE A 98 6.42 14.55 -2.21
C PHE A 98 7.45 15.67 -2.02
N SER A 99 7.07 16.74 -1.32
CA SER A 99 7.91 17.91 -1.04
C SER A 99 8.16 18.03 0.46
N LEU A 100 9.42 17.97 0.89
CA LEU A 100 9.80 18.23 2.29
C LEU A 100 9.58 19.70 2.70
N ASN A 101 9.33 20.60 1.75
CA ASN A 101 9.07 22.01 2.04
C ASN A 101 7.58 22.30 2.21
N ASP A 102 6.72 21.57 1.49
CA ASP A 102 5.28 21.87 1.40
C ASP A 102 4.42 20.85 2.15
N ASP A 103 4.85 19.59 2.24
CA ASP A 103 4.05 18.50 2.79
C ASP A 103 4.33 18.26 4.27
N MET A 104 3.30 17.86 5.01
CA MET A 104 3.44 17.47 6.41
C MET A 104 4.07 16.08 6.53
N TYR A 105 4.94 15.91 7.53
CA TYR A 105 5.58 14.63 7.82
C TYR A 105 6.02 14.49 9.28
N ALA A 106 6.18 13.25 9.74
CA ALA A 106 6.93 12.92 10.94
C ALA A 106 8.45 12.91 10.64
N PRO A 107 9.28 13.72 11.34
CA PRO A 107 10.72 13.78 11.09
C PRO A 107 11.42 12.42 11.18
N ASP A 108 11.06 11.61 12.18
CA ASP A 108 11.65 10.28 12.38
C ASP A 108 11.38 9.35 11.18
N SER A 109 10.20 9.44 10.58
CA SER A 109 9.85 8.68 9.37
C SER A 109 10.67 9.11 8.16
N ILE A 110 10.90 10.42 7.96
CA ILE A 110 11.75 10.92 6.87
C ILE A 110 13.19 10.47 7.03
N ASP A 111 13.73 10.48 8.24
CA ASP A 111 15.09 10.01 8.52
C ASP A 111 15.24 8.51 8.21
N LEU A 112 14.25 7.70 8.59
CA LEU A 112 14.22 6.27 8.28
C LEU A 112 14.11 6.03 6.77
N LEU A 113 13.20 6.70 6.08
CA LEU A 113 13.03 6.58 4.63
C LEU A 113 14.28 7.05 3.86
N THR A 114 14.93 8.12 4.32
CA THR A 114 16.19 8.59 3.72
C THR A 114 17.30 7.56 3.89
N LYS A 115 17.45 6.97 5.09
CA LYS A 115 18.41 5.88 5.35
C LYS A 115 18.09 4.63 4.52
N SER A 116 16.81 4.44 4.20
CA SER A 116 16.30 3.35 3.37
C SER A 116 16.57 3.54 1.87
N GLY A 117 17.07 4.72 1.48
CA GLY A 117 17.46 5.01 0.10
C GLY A 117 16.43 5.84 -0.68
N ILE A 118 15.38 6.34 -0.03
CA ILE A 118 14.41 7.24 -0.66
C ILE A 118 15.07 8.57 -1.00
N ASN A 119 14.99 8.95 -2.28
CA ASN A 119 15.49 10.22 -2.78
C ASN A 119 14.34 11.23 -2.89
N PHE A 120 14.11 11.99 -1.81
CA PHE A 120 13.06 13.02 -1.76
C PHE A 120 13.18 14.11 -2.83
N LYS A 121 14.39 14.46 -3.27
CA LYS A 121 14.57 15.43 -4.36
C LYS A 121 14.03 14.88 -5.69
N ARG A 122 14.17 13.57 -5.91
CA ARG A 122 13.63 12.90 -7.09
C ARG A 122 12.12 12.76 -6.99
N LEU A 123 11.57 12.44 -5.82
CA LEU A 123 10.13 12.43 -5.59
C LEU A 123 9.50 13.80 -5.90
N GLU A 124 10.10 14.88 -5.40
CA GLU A 124 9.61 16.23 -5.65
C GLU A 124 9.61 16.60 -7.15
N ALA A 125 10.68 16.21 -7.87
CA ALA A 125 10.88 16.59 -9.27
C ALA A 125 10.18 15.67 -10.30
N ASN A 126 10.09 14.36 -10.00
CA ASN A 126 9.69 13.32 -10.95
C ASN A 126 8.60 12.38 -10.43
N GLY A 127 8.15 12.58 -9.18
CA GLY A 127 7.12 11.75 -8.59
C GLY A 127 5.78 11.90 -9.29
N ILE A 128 5.01 10.82 -9.24
CA ILE A 128 3.67 10.72 -9.82
C ILE A 128 2.73 11.67 -9.08
N ASP A 129 1.92 12.42 -9.85
CA ASP A 129 0.81 13.15 -9.27
C ASP A 129 -0.25 12.17 -8.74
N ILE A 130 -0.66 12.35 -7.49
CA ILE A 130 -1.53 11.38 -6.81
C ILE A 130 -2.95 11.37 -7.38
N GLU A 131 -3.43 12.51 -7.88
CA GLU A 131 -4.76 12.63 -8.49
C GLU A 131 -4.75 11.94 -9.86
N GLU A 132 -3.68 12.13 -10.63
CA GLU A 132 -3.48 11.43 -11.90
C GLU A 132 -3.41 9.91 -11.72
N PHE A 133 -2.68 9.43 -10.70
CA PHE A 133 -2.67 8.01 -10.38
C PHE A 133 -4.06 7.49 -10.01
N GLY A 134 -4.80 8.23 -9.19
CA GLY A 134 -6.16 7.89 -8.79
C GLY A 134 -7.10 7.73 -9.99
N GLU A 135 -7.10 8.68 -10.92
CA GLU A 135 -7.90 8.62 -12.15
C GLU A 135 -7.62 7.35 -12.96
N LYS A 136 -6.34 7.06 -13.18
CA LYS A 136 -5.95 5.89 -13.99
C LYS A 136 -6.22 4.58 -13.27
N LEU A 137 -6.11 4.54 -11.93
CA LEU A 137 -6.42 3.36 -11.12
C LEU A 137 -7.91 3.01 -11.18
N VAL A 138 -8.82 4.00 -11.16
CA VAL A 138 -10.27 3.76 -11.28
C VAL A 138 -10.62 3.01 -12.57
N THR A 139 -9.91 3.29 -13.66
CA THR A 139 -10.15 2.69 -14.99
C THR A 139 -9.22 1.51 -15.31
N SER A 140 -8.46 1.03 -14.33
CA SER A 140 -7.40 0.04 -14.54
C SER A 140 -7.85 -1.42 -14.52
N GLY A 141 -9.06 -1.71 -14.01
CA GLY A 141 -9.50 -3.08 -13.74
C GLY A 141 -9.14 -3.62 -12.35
N PHE A 142 -8.30 -2.92 -11.58
CA PHE A 142 -7.84 -3.38 -10.26
C PHE A 142 -8.84 -3.19 -9.12
N VAL A 143 -9.80 -2.29 -9.28
CA VAL A 143 -10.76 -1.89 -8.25
C VAL A 143 -12.19 -2.05 -8.79
N LEU A 144 -13.18 -2.17 -7.90
CA LEU A 144 -14.60 -2.38 -8.21
C LEU A 144 -14.97 -3.75 -8.79
N PHE A 145 -13.99 -4.60 -9.11
CA PHE A 145 -14.22 -5.94 -9.66
C PHE A 145 -14.04 -7.04 -8.60
N ASP A 146 -14.97 -7.99 -8.57
CA ASP A 146 -15.01 -9.11 -7.60
C ASP A 146 -14.06 -10.25 -7.95
N HIS A 147 -13.62 -10.34 -9.20
CA HIS A 147 -12.62 -11.32 -9.62
C HIS A 147 -11.19 -10.92 -9.22
N VAL A 148 -10.94 -9.66 -8.83
CA VAL A 148 -9.63 -9.18 -8.39
C VAL A 148 -9.50 -9.34 -6.88
N HIS A 149 -8.49 -10.08 -6.44
CA HIS A 149 -8.28 -10.47 -5.06
C HIS A 149 -7.11 -9.68 -4.47
N TRP A 150 -7.41 -8.73 -3.59
CA TRP A 150 -6.39 -7.94 -2.90
C TRP A 150 -5.85 -8.69 -1.68
N ILE A 151 -4.55 -8.94 -1.66
CA ILE A 151 -3.83 -9.55 -0.55
C ILE A 151 -3.02 -8.47 0.16
N SER A 152 -3.06 -8.47 1.48
CA SER A 152 -2.38 -7.46 2.27
C SER A 152 -1.95 -7.99 3.64
N PHE A 153 -1.16 -7.23 4.38
CA PHE A 153 -0.75 -7.55 5.74
C PHE A 153 -0.89 -6.32 6.63
N HIS A 154 -1.77 -6.35 7.63
CA HIS A 154 -1.97 -5.24 8.58
C HIS A 154 -2.42 -3.92 7.93
N SER A 155 -3.24 -4.00 6.90
CA SER A 155 -3.28 -2.96 5.86
C SER A 155 -4.31 -1.86 6.07
N GLY A 156 -4.59 -1.51 7.32
CA GLY A 156 -5.58 -0.48 7.63
C GLY A 156 -5.21 0.86 6.98
N TYR A 157 -3.98 1.31 7.21
CA TYR A 157 -3.47 2.56 6.63
C TYR A 157 -3.38 2.49 5.10
N ASP A 158 -2.93 1.37 4.55
CA ASP A 158 -2.74 1.23 3.11
C ASP A 158 -4.06 1.39 2.33
N PHE A 159 -5.10 0.68 2.77
CA PHE A 159 -6.43 0.86 2.20
C PHE A 159 -7.04 2.22 2.54
N GLY A 160 -6.67 2.82 3.67
CA GLY A 160 -7.01 4.21 3.97
C GLY A 160 -6.48 5.18 2.91
N TYR A 161 -5.19 5.08 2.56
CA TYR A 161 -4.60 5.90 1.51
C TYR A 161 -5.22 5.62 0.15
N LEU A 162 -5.34 4.35 -0.26
CA LEU A 162 -5.94 4.03 -1.56
C LEU A 162 -7.39 4.53 -1.66
N LEU A 163 -8.18 4.39 -0.60
CA LEU A 163 -9.56 4.89 -0.60
C LEU A 163 -9.61 6.41 -0.71
N LYS A 164 -8.74 7.13 0.02
CA LYS A 164 -8.58 8.59 -0.12
C LYS A 164 -8.21 8.98 -1.55
N VAL A 165 -7.27 8.27 -2.17
CA VAL A 165 -6.84 8.51 -3.55
C VAL A 165 -8.00 8.30 -4.54
N LEU A 166 -8.66 7.14 -4.47
CA LEU A 166 -9.75 6.76 -5.37
C LEU A 166 -10.97 7.68 -5.26
N THR A 167 -11.27 8.14 -4.04
CA THR A 167 -12.44 8.99 -3.80
C THR A 167 -12.12 10.48 -3.94
N SER A 168 -10.85 10.86 -3.83
CA SER A 168 -10.40 12.26 -3.72
C SER A 168 -11.14 13.05 -2.62
N LEU A 169 -11.60 12.34 -1.59
CA LEU A 169 -12.35 12.88 -0.46
C LEU A 169 -11.68 12.49 0.87
N PRO A 170 -11.90 13.27 1.94
CA PRO A 170 -11.53 12.85 3.28
C PRO A 170 -12.18 11.50 3.62
N LEU A 171 -11.49 10.70 4.42
CA LEU A 171 -12.02 9.41 4.84
C LEU A 171 -13.34 9.57 5.65
N PRO A 172 -14.27 8.60 5.57
CA PRO A 172 -15.56 8.68 6.25
C PRO A 172 -15.44 8.93 7.76
N SER A 173 -16.42 9.62 8.37
CA SER A 173 -16.28 9.97 9.78
C SER A 173 -16.34 8.77 10.74
N ASN A 174 -17.02 7.70 10.32
CA ASN A 174 -17.24 6.49 11.10
C ASN A 174 -16.58 5.28 10.44
N GLU A 175 -16.10 4.35 11.27
CA GLU A 175 -15.45 3.11 10.85
C GLU A 175 -16.38 2.24 9.97
N ASN A 176 -17.67 2.17 10.30
CA ASN A 176 -18.63 1.38 9.51
C ASN A 176 -18.78 1.93 8.08
N ASP A 177 -18.94 3.25 7.94
CA ASP A 177 -19.07 3.91 6.64
C ASP A 177 -17.80 3.72 5.80
N PHE A 178 -16.63 3.72 6.45
CA PHE A 178 -15.36 3.38 5.81
C PHE A 178 -15.35 1.95 5.28
N PHE A 179 -15.75 0.96 6.08
CA PHE A 179 -15.79 -0.43 5.60
C PHE A 179 -16.84 -0.66 4.51
N ASP A 180 -17.99 0.01 4.59
CA ASP A 180 -19.02 -0.08 3.56
C ASP A 180 -18.52 0.50 2.23
N LEU A 181 -17.81 1.63 2.27
CA LEU A 181 -17.18 2.22 1.08
C LEU A 181 -16.00 1.36 0.58
N LEU A 182 -15.19 0.83 1.49
CA LEU A 182 -14.04 -0.02 1.16
C LEU A 182 -14.48 -1.28 0.40
N ARG A 183 -15.58 -1.93 0.82
CA ARG A 183 -16.13 -3.12 0.14
C ARG A 183 -16.65 -2.85 -1.27
N ILE A 184 -17.02 -1.61 -1.58
CA ILE A 184 -17.42 -1.23 -2.94
C ILE A 184 -16.18 -1.17 -3.82
N TRP A 185 -15.13 -0.47 -3.37
CA TRP A 185 -13.90 -0.29 -4.13
C TRP A 185 -13.03 -1.55 -4.21
N PHE A 186 -13.04 -2.37 -3.16
CA PHE A 186 -12.25 -3.58 -3.03
C PHE A 186 -13.14 -4.73 -2.53
N PRO A 187 -13.89 -5.38 -3.43
CA PRO A 187 -14.86 -6.40 -3.04
C PRO A 187 -14.21 -7.63 -2.36
N CYS A 188 -12.97 -7.95 -2.72
CA CYS A 188 -12.24 -9.12 -2.24
C CYS A 188 -10.90 -8.71 -1.61
N ILE A 189 -10.86 -8.64 -0.28
CA ILE A 189 -9.65 -8.34 0.51
C ILE A 189 -9.32 -9.52 1.43
N PHE A 190 -8.04 -9.93 1.42
CA PHE A 190 -7.46 -10.90 2.34
C PHE A 190 -6.32 -10.24 3.13
N ASP A 191 -6.62 -9.80 4.36
CA ASP A 191 -5.57 -9.36 5.29
C ASP A 191 -5.00 -10.58 6.02
N ILE A 192 -3.76 -10.93 5.70
CA ILE A 192 -3.04 -12.09 6.23
C ILE A 192 -2.97 -12.02 7.77
N LYS A 193 -2.74 -10.84 8.36
CA LYS A 193 -2.67 -10.68 9.82
C LYS A 193 -4.01 -10.96 10.49
N TYR A 194 -5.12 -10.64 9.81
CA TYR A 194 -6.45 -11.02 10.27
C TYR A 194 -6.69 -12.53 10.16
N VAL A 195 -6.31 -13.14 9.03
CA VAL A 195 -6.40 -14.60 8.82
C VAL A 195 -5.61 -15.38 9.88
N MET A 196 -4.42 -14.92 10.24
CA MET A 196 -3.62 -15.51 11.33
C MET A 196 -4.30 -15.43 12.69
N LYS A 197 -4.98 -14.33 13.02
CA LYS A 197 -5.69 -14.22 14.31
C LYS A 197 -6.77 -15.28 14.45
N ILE A 198 -7.39 -15.69 13.35
CA ILE A 198 -8.37 -16.77 13.31
C ILE A 198 -7.65 -18.12 13.49
N ASN A 199 -6.47 -18.28 12.88
CA ASN A 199 -5.67 -19.48 12.95
C ASN A 199 -4.64 -19.41 14.10
N ARG A 200 -5.06 -19.82 15.31
CA ARG A 200 -4.31 -19.70 16.59
C ARG A 200 -2.87 -20.22 16.62
N LEU A 201 -2.43 -20.91 15.56
CA LEU A 201 -1.09 -21.48 15.40
C LEU A 201 -0.07 -20.45 14.90
N LEU A 202 -0.49 -19.44 14.12
CA LEU A 202 0.41 -18.45 13.51
C LEU A 202 0.46 -17.16 14.35
N LYS A 203 1.64 -16.71 14.77
CA LYS A 203 1.85 -15.45 15.53
C LYS A 203 3.12 -14.76 15.07
N GLY A 204 3.08 -13.43 14.97
CA GLY A 204 4.27 -12.62 14.65
C GLY A 204 4.01 -11.55 13.60
N GLY A 205 5.09 -10.95 13.12
CA GLY A 205 5.14 -10.11 11.92
C GLY A 205 5.22 -10.94 10.64
N LEU A 206 5.35 -10.27 9.49
CA LEU A 206 5.42 -10.92 8.18
C LEU A 206 6.63 -11.87 8.07
N GLN A 207 7.79 -11.45 8.59
CA GLN A 207 9.01 -12.27 8.62
C GLN A 207 8.82 -13.57 9.41
N ASP A 208 8.15 -13.52 10.57
CA ASP A 208 7.90 -14.70 11.39
C ASP A 208 7.05 -15.75 10.63
N ILE A 209 6.10 -15.29 9.81
CA ILE A 209 5.26 -16.16 8.98
C ILE A 209 6.08 -16.79 7.86
N ALA A 210 6.91 -16.00 7.19
CA ALA A 210 7.74 -16.52 6.11
C ALA A 210 8.69 -17.60 6.63
N ASP A 211 9.28 -17.38 7.80
CA ASP A 211 10.12 -18.38 8.47
C ASP A 211 9.34 -19.65 8.81
N GLU A 212 8.11 -19.53 9.32
CA GLU A 212 7.24 -20.66 9.68
C GLU A 212 6.74 -21.44 8.45
N LEU A 213 6.41 -20.74 7.36
CA LEU A 213 5.99 -21.33 6.09
C LEU A 213 7.17 -21.78 5.22
N GLN A 214 8.41 -21.58 5.68
CA GLN A 214 9.65 -21.87 4.96
C GLN A 214 9.71 -21.19 3.58
N VAL A 215 9.14 -19.99 3.49
CA VAL A 215 9.18 -19.13 2.31
C VAL A 215 10.33 -18.14 2.47
N ILE A 216 11.14 -17.99 1.43
CA ILE A 216 12.22 -17.01 1.42
C ILE A 216 11.63 -15.67 0.99
N ILE A 217 11.59 -14.73 1.91
CA ILE A 217 11.37 -13.33 1.56
C ILE A 217 12.60 -12.87 0.77
N SER A 218 12.40 -12.52 -0.50
CA SER A 218 13.51 -12.17 -1.39
C SER A 218 14.02 -10.76 -1.11
N MET A 219 15.15 -10.68 -0.41
CA MET A 219 15.86 -9.44 -0.09
C MET A 219 16.56 -8.86 -1.35
N PHE A 220 16.10 -7.71 -1.85
CA PHE A 220 16.82 -7.00 -2.92
C PHE A 220 17.97 -6.16 -2.35
N HIS A 221 19.20 -6.65 -2.53
CA HIS A 221 20.44 -6.15 -1.91
C HIS A 221 20.91 -4.73 -2.29
N TYR A 222 20.10 -3.90 -2.96
CA TYR A 222 20.53 -2.55 -3.40
C TYR A 222 19.66 -1.38 -2.95
N ILE A 223 18.51 -1.65 -2.34
CA ILE A 223 17.66 -0.65 -1.68
C ILE A 223 17.04 -1.41 -0.51
N SER A 224 16.91 -0.82 0.68
CA SER A 224 16.26 -1.52 1.79
C SER A 224 14.79 -1.72 1.42
N ARG A 225 14.49 -2.87 0.87
CA ARG A 225 13.20 -3.24 0.28
C ARG A 225 13.06 -4.72 0.52
N SER A 226 12.70 -5.03 1.76
CA SER A 226 12.75 -6.40 2.27
C SER A 226 11.48 -7.17 2.05
N ASP A 227 10.31 -6.59 1.72
CA ASP A 227 9.04 -7.32 1.90
C ASP A 227 8.21 -7.52 0.63
N PHE A 228 8.80 -7.36 -0.55
CA PHE A 228 8.10 -7.42 -1.85
C PHE A 228 7.66 -8.81 -2.31
N TYR A 229 8.21 -9.89 -1.75
CA TYR A 229 8.07 -11.28 -2.21
C TYR A 229 7.85 -12.27 -1.07
#